data_AF-A0A1B6AME7-F1
#
_entry.id   AF-A0A1B6AME7-F1
#
_cell.length_a   1.000
_cell.length_b   1.000
_cell.length_c   1.000
_cell.angle_alpha   90.00
_cell.angle_beta   90.00
_cell.angle_gamma   90.00
#
_symmetry.space_group_name_H-M   'P 1'
#
loop_
_entity.id
_entity.type
_entity.pdbx_description
1 polymer ?
#
loop_
_entity_poly.entity_id
_entity_poly.type
_entity_poly.pdbx_seq_one_letter_code
_entity_poly.pdbx_strand_id
1 'polypeptide(L)'
;MSGYQEKPVELPWPYSPQDLDPEPVEGCERCAVLAEERQQERDQGQFGRAVIAGMKIAEHRRWGSHNDAPETAETPEIPESPG
;
A
#
# COMPACT_ATOMS: atom_id res chain seq x y z
N MET A 1 43.06 24.29 -17.83
CA MET A 1 42.26 23.05 -17.78
C MET A 1 41.31 23.18 -16.59
N SER A 2 40.03 23.44 -16.84
CA SER A 2 39.01 23.52 -15.77
C SER A 2 38.53 22.10 -15.49
N GLY A 3 39.07 21.47 -14.45
CA GLY A 3 38.64 20.16 -13.99
C GLY A 3 37.65 20.32 -12.85
N TYR A 4 36.35 20.42 -13.16
CA TYR A 4 35.34 20.22 -12.12
C TYR A 4 35.42 18.75 -11.70
N GLN A 5 35.80 18.50 -10.45
CA GLN A 5 35.65 17.17 -9.85
C GLN A 5 34.15 16.94 -9.66
N GLU A 6 33.54 16.11 -10.51
CA GLU A 6 32.19 15.63 -10.31
C GLU A 6 32.17 14.83 -9.01
N LYS A 7 31.47 15.35 -8.00
CA LYS A 7 31.17 14.59 -6.79
C LYS A 7 30.21 13.46 -7.17
N PRO A 8 30.36 12.25 -6.59
CA PRO A 8 29.39 11.18 -6.80
C PRO A 8 27.99 11.68 -6.46
N VAL A 9 27.01 11.39 -7.31
CA VAL A 9 25.60 11.60 -6.99
C VAL A 9 25.23 10.59 -5.92
N GLU A 10 24.95 11.06 -4.71
CA GLU A 10 24.36 10.24 -3.66
C GLU A 10 22.90 9.96 -4.04
N LEU A 11 22.63 8.73 -4.48
CA LEU A 11 21.26 8.25 -4.60
C LEU A 11 20.70 8.10 -3.17
N PRO A 12 19.45 8.54 -2.92
CA PRO A 12 18.81 8.24 -1.65
C PRO A 12 18.83 6.74 -1.43
N TRP A 13 19.00 6.33 -0.16
CA TRP A 13 19.03 4.94 0.24
C TRP A 13 17.87 4.16 -0.39
N PRO A 14 18.09 2.91 -0.83
CA PRO A 14 17.03 2.10 -1.39
C PRO A 14 15.88 2.00 -0.40
N TYR A 15 14.66 1.89 -0.93
CA TYR A 15 13.45 1.59 -0.17
C TYR A 15 13.77 0.55 0.91
N SER A 16 13.47 0.90 2.16
CA SER A 16 13.61 -0.04 3.26
C SER A 16 12.67 -1.23 3.02
N PRO A 17 12.92 -2.40 3.63
CA PRO A 17 11.98 -3.51 3.56
C PRO A 17 10.56 -3.13 3.96
N GLN A 18 10.41 -2.14 4.85
CA GLN A 18 9.11 -1.61 5.30
C GLN A 18 8.41 -0.76 4.24
N ASP A 19 9.16 -0.13 3.34
CA ASP A 19 8.62 0.59 2.19
C ASP A 19 8.16 -0.37 1.08
N LEU A 20 8.77 -1.57 1.02
CA LEU A 20 8.48 -2.59 0.01
C LEU A 20 7.39 -3.58 0.46
N ASP A 21 7.37 -3.93 1.74
CA ASP A 21 6.39 -4.84 2.34
C ASP A 21 5.92 -4.30 3.69
N PRO A 22 5.02 -3.31 3.69
CA PRO A 22 4.55 -2.67 4.92
C PRO A 22 3.77 -3.66 5.80
N GLU A 23 4.14 -3.73 7.07
CA GLU A 23 3.42 -4.52 8.06
C GLU A 23 2.12 -3.82 8.51
N PRO A 24 1.06 -4.58 8.82
CA PRO A 24 -0.15 -4.03 9.40
C PRO A 24 0.14 -3.42 10.78
N VAL A 25 -0.56 -2.32 11.12
CA VAL A 25 -0.48 -1.73 12.46
C VAL A 25 -1.15 -2.68 13.46
N GLU A 26 -0.47 -2.95 14.58
CA GLU A 26 -0.99 -3.83 15.63
C GLU A 26 -2.31 -3.27 16.21
N GLY A 27 -3.33 -4.12 16.32
CA GLY A 27 -4.66 -3.74 16.81
C GLY A 27 -5.55 -2.99 15.83
N CYS A 28 -5.08 -2.71 14.61
CA CYS A 28 -5.87 -2.02 13.59
C CYS A 28 -6.60 -3.03 12.68
N GLU A 29 -7.92 -3.12 12.83
CA GLU A 29 -8.77 -4.05 12.06
C GLU A 29 -8.67 -3.83 10.55
N ARG A 30 -8.68 -2.57 10.10
CA ARG A 30 -8.52 -2.23 8.67
C ARG A 30 -7.19 -2.72 8.11
N CYS A 31 -6.10 -2.57 8.85
CA CYS A 31 -4.80 -3.07 8.42
C CYS A 31 -4.75 -4.61 8.42
N ALA A 32 -5.43 -5.28 9.35
CA ALA A 32 -5.52 -6.74 9.39
C ALA A 32 -6.25 -7.29 8.14
N VAL A 33 -7.40 -6.70 7.77
CA VAL A 33 -8.14 -7.10 6.57
C VAL A 33 -7.29 -6.92 5.30
N LEU A 34 -6.62 -5.78 5.15
CA LEU A 34 -5.73 -5.54 4.01
C LEU A 34 -4.55 -6.52 3.97
N ALA A 35 -4.05 -6.97 5.13
CA ALA A 35 -3.00 -7.97 5.20
C ALA A 35 -3.49 -9.35 4.76
N GLU A 36 -4.72 -9.72 5.12
CA GLU A 36 -5.38 -10.94 4.63
C GLU A 36 -5.63 -10.89 3.12
N GLU A 37 -6.17 -9.79 2.60
CA GLU A 37 -6.33 -9.56 1.15
C GLU A 37 -4.99 -9.69 0.41
N ARG A 38 -3.94 -9.06 0.94
CA ARG A 38 -2.59 -9.15 0.37
C ARG A 38 -2.12 -10.61 0.29
N GLN A 39 -2.32 -11.39 1.35
CA GLN A 39 -1.90 -12.78 1.39
C GLN A 39 -2.71 -13.63 0.41
N GLN A 40 -4.03 -13.43 0.36
CA GLN A 40 -4.91 -14.14 -0.57
C GLN A 40 -4.52 -13.87 -2.03
N GLU A 41 -4.21 -12.62 -2.39
CA GLU A 41 -3.78 -12.26 -3.74
C GLU A 41 -2.39 -12.84 -4.07
N ARG A 42 -1.47 -12.93 -3.09
CA ARG A 42 -0.19 -13.65 -3.26
C ARG A 42 -0.41 -15.14 -3.53
N ASP A 43 -1.30 -15.77 -2.76
CA ASP A 43 -1.61 -17.21 -2.90
C ASP A 43 -2.22 -17.52 -4.27
N GLN A 44 -2.94 -16.55 -4.87
CA GLN A 44 -3.50 -16.65 -6.22
C GLN A 44 -2.53 -16.24 -7.34
N GLY A 45 -1.29 -15.84 -7.01
CA GLY A 45 -0.29 -15.36 -7.98
C GLY A 45 -0.58 -13.97 -8.55
N GLN A 46 -1.50 -13.21 -7.94
CA GLN A 46 -1.93 -11.88 -8.36
C GLN A 46 -1.08 -10.78 -7.69
N PHE A 47 0.23 -10.81 -7.95
CA PHE A 47 1.19 -9.95 -7.27
C PHE A 47 0.90 -8.43 -7.38
N GLY A 48 0.34 -7.98 -8.51
CA GLY A 48 -0.05 -6.57 -8.67
C GLY A 48 -1.12 -6.13 -7.67
N ARG A 49 -2.10 -6.99 -7.39
CA ARG A 49 -3.15 -6.71 -6.39
C ARG A 49 -2.60 -6.79 -4.97
N ALA A 50 -1.70 -7.74 -4.70
CA ALA A 50 -0.99 -7.80 -3.44
C ALA A 50 -0.16 -6.53 -3.15
N VAL A 51 0.48 -5.96 -4.18
CA VAL A 51 1.20 -4.67 -4.05
C VAL A 51 0.23 -3.54 -3.70
N ILE A 52 -0.95 -3.47 -4.34
CA ILE A 52 -1.96 -2.45 -4.02
C ILE A 52 -2.42 -2.57 -2.56
N ALA A 53 -2.67 -3.78 -2.07
CA ALA A 53 -3.02 -4.00 -0.66
C ALA A 53 -1.90 -3.53 0.29
N GLY A 54 -0.64 -3.83 -0.04
CA GLY A 54 0.52 -3.29 0.68
C GLY A 54 0.56 -1.75 0.68
N MET A 55 0.37 -1.11 -0.47
CA MET A 55 0.34 0.36 -0.57
C MET A 55 -0.76 0.97 0.31
N LYS A 56 -1.95 0.35 0.36
CA LYS A 56 -3.03 0.78 1.26
C LYS A 56 -2.65 0.65 2.73
N ILE A 57 -1.92 -0.39 3.12
CA ILE A 57 -1.39 -0.53 4.50
C ILE A 57 -0.40 0.60 4.80
N ALA A 58 0.55 0.88 3.90
CA ALA A 58 1.52 1.95 4.08
C ALA A 58 0.86 3.33 4.21
N GLU A 59 -0.12 3.62 3.35
CA GLU A 59 -0.90 4.86 3.39
C GLU A 59 -1.68 5.00 4.70
N HIS A 60 -2.40 3.95 5.10
CA HIS A 60 -3.17 3.95 6.33
C HIS A 60 -2.28 4.12 7.57
N ARG A 61 -1.11 3.47 7.59
CA ARG A 61 -0.12 3.64 8.65
C ARG A 61 0.38 5.08 8.75
N ARG A 62 0.56 5.75 7.61
CA ARG A 62 1.13 7.10 7.55
C ARG A 62 0.12 8.21 7.84
N TRP A 63 -1.13 8.04 7.41
CA TRP A 63 -2.12 9.12 7.42
C TRP A 63 -3.50 8.74 7.99
N GLY A 64 -3.79 7.46 8.15
CA GLY A 64 -5.09 6.96 8.62
C GLY A 64 -5.22 6.97 10.15
N SER A 65 -6.47 6.94 10.64
CA SER A 65 -6.75 6.70 12.05
C SER A 65 -6.76 5.19 12.30
N HIS A 66 -5.96 4.73 13.26
CA HIS A 66 -5.81 3.31 13.57
C HIS A 66 -6.90 2.77 14.50
N ASN A 67 -7.90 3.59 14.80
CA ASN A 67 -9.12 3.20 15.50
C ASN A 67 -10.31 2.99 14.55
N ASP A 68 -10.09 3.12 13.23
CA ASP A 68 -11.17 3.07 12.25
C ASP A 68 -11.52 1.63 11.89
N ALA A 69 -12.82 1.34 11.82
CA ALA A 69 -13.34 0.12 11.21
C ALA A 69 -13.06 0.14 9.68
N PRO A 70 -12.87 -1.02 9.02
CA PRO A 70 -12.67 -1.05 7.58
C PRO A 70 -13.86 -0.42 6.85
N GLU A 71 -13.58 0.52 5.94
CA GLU A 71 -14.59 1.02 4.99
C GLU A 71 -15.06 -0.17 4.16
N THR A 72 -16.31 -0.58 4.38
CA THR A 72 -17.00 -1.52 3.51
C THR A 72 -17.00 -0.93 2.12
N ALA A 73 -16.51 -1.69 1.13
CA ALA A 73 -16.56 -1.30 -0.27
C ALA A 73 -18.02 -1.04 -0.66
N GLU A 74 -18.43 0.22 -0.62
CA GLU A 74 -19.67 0.67 -1.24
C GLU A 74 -19.48 0.46 -2.74
N THR A 75 -20.00 -0.66 -3.23
CA THR A 75 -20.17 -0.88 -4.65
C THR A 75 -21.14 0.21 -5.11
N PRO A 76 -20.75 1.15 -5.99
CA PRO A 76 -21.70 2.14 -6.46
C PRO A 76 -22.81 1.41 -7.19
N GLU A 77 -24.01 1.42 -6.63
CA GLU A 77 -25.22 0.96 -7.30
C GLU A 77 -25.42 1.86 -8.53
N ILE A 78 -25.04 1.35 -9.70
CA ILE A 78 -25.35 2.01 -10.97
C ILE A 78 -26.88 1.89 -11.13
N PRO A 79 -27.65 2.98 -11.11
CA PRO A 79 -29.08 2.88 -11.32
C PRO A 79 -29.34 2.37 -12.75
N GLU A 80 -30.06 1.27 -12.86
CA GLU A 80 -30.50 0.74 -14.16
C GLU A 80 -31.34 1.81 -14.88
N SER A 81 -30.89 2.20 -16.07
CA SER A 81 -31.58 3.17 -16.92
C SER A 81 -32.88 2.54 -17.45
N PRO A 82 -34.05 3.17 -17.30
CA PRO A 82 -35.29 2.64 -17.88
C PRO A 82 -35.25 2.83 -19.40
N GLY A 83 -35.54 1.75 -20.13
CA GLY A 83 -35.64 1.70 -21.59
C GLY A 83 -36.91 2.33 -22.16
#